data_AF-A0A8S9TN41-F1
#
_entry.id   AF-A0A8S9TN41-F1
#
_cell.length_a   1.000
_cell.length_b   1.000
_cell.length_c   1.000
_cell.angle_alpha   90.00
_cell.angle_beta   90.00
_cell.angle_gamma   90.00
#
_symmetry.space_group_name_H-M   'P 1'
#
loop_
_entity.id
_entity.type
_entity.pdbx_description
1 polymer ?
#
loop_
_entity_poly.entity_id
_entity_poly.type
_entity_poly.pdbx_seq_one_letter_code
_entity_poly.pdbx_strand_id
1 'polypeptide(L)'
;MRRAGGGSVINTASFVGILGAATPQLAYTSSKGAVIAMSRELATIHARENIRVNALCPGPLNTELLQKFLDSEEKKQRRLVHVPMGRFGEAAEMAKAALFLMRRTLLAPPSLLTAVLRLPT
;
A
#
# COMPACT_ATOMS: atom_id res chain seq x y z
N MET A 1 13.77 -8.55 -14.86
CA MET A 1 12.51 -9.34 -14.78
C MET A 1 12.19 -10.03 -16.10
N ARG A 2 12.06 -9.30 -17.22
CA ARG A 2 11.84 -9.91 -18.57
C ARG A 2 12.81 -11.06 -18.90
N ARG A 3 14.12 -10.82 -18.76
CA ARG A 3 15.16 -11.85 -18.97
C ARG A 3 15.07 -13.05 -18.02
N ALA A 4 14.42 -12.90 -16.86
CA ALA A 4 14.23 -13.94 -15.87
C ALA A 4 12.88 -14.68 -16.02
N GLY A 5 12.12 -14.40 -17.10
CA GLY A 5 10.82 -15.03 -17.35
C GLY A 5 9.65 -14.48 -16.54
N GLY A 6 9.81 -13.31 -15.91
CA GLY A 6 8.74 -12.62 -15.18
C GLY A 6 9.14 -12.13 -13.78
N GLY A 7 8.14 -11.82 -12.96
CA GLY A 7 8.31 -11.54 -11.53
C GLY A 7 7.22 -10.67 -10.91
N SER A 8 7.50 -10.12 -9.74
CA SER A 8 6.59 -9.24 -9.00
C SER A 8 7.27 -7.94 -8.59
N VAL A 9 6.59 -6.81 -8.81
CA VAL A 9 6.94 -5.48 -8.31
C VAL A 9 5.86 -5.04 -7.32
N ILE A 10 6.29 -4.53 -6.17
CA ILE A 10 5.41 -3.98 -5.15
C ILE A 10 5.83 -2.55 -4.87
N ASN A 11 4.99 -1.62 -5.27
CA ASN A 11 5.17 -0.20 -4.98
C ASN A 11 4.53 0.14 -3.63
N THR A 12 5.17 1.02 -2.87
CA THR A 12 4.61 1.52 -1.62
C THR A 12 3.83 2.81 -1.86
N ALA A 13 2.51 2.70 -1.88
CA ALA A 13 1.59 3.83 -1.96
C ALA A 13 1.18 4.28 -0.54
N SER A 14 -0.08 4.67 -0.35
CA SER A 14 -0.68 4.97 0.96
C SER A 14 -2.20 4.98 0.85
N PHE A 15 -2.91 4.66 1.93
CA PHE A 15 -4.37 4.74 1.96
C PHE A 15 -4.91 6.15 1.61
N VAL A 16 -4.14 7.21 1.91
CA VAL A 16 -4.54 8.58 1.57
C VAL A 16 -4.63 8.82 0.07
N GLY A 17 -3.91 8.04 -0.75
CA GLY A 17 -4.04 8.10 -2.21
C GLY A 17 -5.40 7.60 -2.73
N ILE A 18 -6.23 7.01 -1.86
CA ILE A 18 -7.58 6.51 -2.17
C ILE A 18 -8.64 7.39 -1.48
N LEU A 19 -8.46 7.68 -0.19
CA LEU A 19 -9.47 8.38 0.63
C LEU A 19 -9.20 9.86 0.87
N GLY A 20 -7.97 10.34 0.65
CA GLY A 20 -7.52 11.64 1.13
C GLY A 20 -7.18 11.64 2.63
N ALA A 21 -7.00 12.82 3.19
CA ALA A 21 -6.65 13.01 4.60
C ALA A 21 -7.33 14.24 5.19
N ALA A 22 -7.63 14.17 6.50
CA ALA A 22 -8.21 15.29 7.25
C ALA A 22 -7.20 16.42 7.53
N THR A 23 -5.90 16.16 7.37
CA THR A 23 -4.83 17.16 7.54
C THR A 23 -4.23 17.56 6.20
N PRO A 24 -3.82 18.84 6.00
CA PRO A 24 -3.21 19.29 4.77
C PRO A 24 -1.93 18.50 4.45
N GLN A 25 -1.96 17.71 3.36
CA GLN A 25 -0.82 16.96 2.85
C GLN A 25 -0.94 16.72 1.34
N LEU A 26 -1.46 17.72 0.61
CA LEU A 26 -1.84 17.61 -0.80
C LEU A 26 -0.76 16.95 -1.67
N ALA A 27 0.49 17.43 -1.58
CA ALA A 27 1.60 16.86 -2.34
C ALA A 27 1.81 15.36 -2.06
N TYR A 28 1.73 14.95 -0.79
CA TYR A 28 1.86 13.54 -0.42
C TYR A 28 0.69 12.72 -0.94
N THR A 29 -0.55 13.16 -0.71
CA THR A 29 -1.76 12.49 -1.22
C THR A 29 -1.74 12.34 -2.74
N SER A 30 -1.45 13.41 -3.48
CA SER A 30 -1.34 13.40 -4.94
C SER A 30 -0.26 12.44 -5.41
N SER A 31 0.93 12.47 -4.80
CA SER A 31 2.03 11.57 -5.17
C SER A 31 1.66 10.10 -4.94
N LYS A 32 0.98 9.77 -3.83
CA LYS A 32 0.56 8.40 -3.54
C LYS A 32 -0.59 7.93 -4.44
N GLY A 33 -1.49 8.83 -4.84
CA GLY A 33 -2.47 8.57 -5.90
C GLY A 33 -1.81 8.25 -7.25
N ALA A 34 -0.77 9.01 -7.62
CA ALA A 34 -0.01 8.78 -8.84
C ALA A 34 0.68 7.41 -8.84
N VAL A 35 1.26 6.97 -7.71
CA VAL A 35 1.84 5.62 -7.58
C VAL A 35 0.80 4.53 -7.81
N ILE A 36 -0.43 4.71 -7.32
CA ILE A 36 -1.52 3.73 -7.52
C ILE A 36 -1.88 3.65 -9.02
N ALA A 37 -2.07 4.79 -9.68
CA ALA A 37 -2.39 4.84 -11.10
C ALA A 37 -1.26 4.25 -11.97
N MET A 38 -0.01 4.64 -11.70
CA MET A 38 1.18 4.11 -12.36
C MET A 38 1.29 2.59 -12.21
N SER A 39 1.01 2.05 -11.01
CA SER A 39 1.08 0.61 -10.78
C SER A 39 0.06 -0.16 -11.62
N ARG A 40 -1.15 0.39 -11.80
CA ARG A 40 -2.19 -0.20 -12.68
C ARG A 40 -1.75 -0.20 -14.14
N GLU A 41 -1.21 0.93 -14.62
CA GLU A 41 -0.74 1.06 -16.00
C GLU A 41 0.39 0.07 -16.29
N LEU A 42 1.40 0.00 -15.41
CA LEU A 42 2.51 -0.93 -15.54
C LEU A 42 2.07 -2.40 -15.48
N ALA A 43 1.09 -2.73 -14.62
CA ALA A 43 0.53 -4.08 -14.58
C ALA A 43 -0.08 -4.47 -15.93
N THR A 44 -0.83 -3.56 -16.56
CA THR A 44 -1.44 -3.77 -17.88
C THR A 44 -0.39 -3.92 -18.97
N ILE A 45 0.59 -3.01 -19.04
CA ILE A 45 1.65 -3.01 -20.06
C ILE A 45 2.46 -4.32 -20.02
N HIS A 46 2.78 -4.80 -18.82
CA HIS A 46 3.69 -5.93 -18.63
C HIS A 46 3.00 -7.27 -18.36
N ALA A 47 1.67 -7.32 -18.43
CA ALA A 47 0.85 -8.51 -18.18
C ALA A 47 1.33 -9.74 -18.98
N ARG A 48 1.60 -9.57 -20.28
CA ARG A 48 2.04 -10.66 -21.18
C ARG A 48 3.48 -11.10 -20.96
N GLU A 49 4.25 -10.32 -20.20
CA GLU A 49 5.65 -10.60 -19.87
C GLU A 49 5.78 -11.36 -18.54
N ASN A 50 4.66 -11.83 -17.97
CA ASN A 50 4.59 -12.50 -16.68
C ASN A 50 5.14 -11.62 -15.53
N ILE A 51 4.96 -10.30 -15.64
CA ILE A 51 5.34 -9.34 -14.61
C ILE A 51 4.07 -8.79 -13.97
N ARG A 52 3.97 -8.96 -12.65
CA ARG A 52 2.87 -8.43 -11.84
C ARG A 52 3.32 -7.16 -11.14
N VAL A 53 2.53 -6.10 -11.20
CA VAL A 53 2.80 -4.85 -10.48
C VAL A 53 1.63 -4.56 -9.55
N ASN A 54 1.92 -4.37 -8.26
CA ASN A 54 0.91 -4.07 -7.24
C ASN A 54 1.33 -2.84 -6.43
N ALA A 55 0.33 -2.16 -5.85
CA ALA A 55 0.54 -1.06 -4.92
C ALA A 55 0.04 -1.46 -3.53
N LEU A 56 0.95 -1.54 -2.56
CA LEU A 56 0.59 -1.69 -1.16
C LEU A 56 0.18 -0.32 -0.62
N CYS A 57 -0.98 -0.24 0.02
CA CYS A 57 -1.54 1.02 0.55
C CYS A 57 -1.69 0.94 2.08
N PRO A 58 -0.60 1.12 2.86
CA PRO A 58 -0.68 1.05 4.31
C PRO A 58 -1.55 2.15 4.89
N GLY A 59 -2.28 1.79 5.96
CA GLY A 59 -2.80 2.72 6.96
C GLY A 59 -1.70 3.20 7.92
N PRO A 60 -2.05 3.84 9.05
CA PRO A 60 -1.08 4.24 10.07
C PRO A 60 -0.35 3.02 10.66
N LEU A 61 0.98 3.04 10.62
CA LEU A 61 1.84 1.98 11.15
C LEU A 61 2.59 2.45 12.38
N ASN A 62 2.74 1.56 13.36
CA ASN A 62 3.55 1.78 14.55
C ASN A 62 5.04 1.87 14.18
N THR A 63 5.46 3.07 13.79
CA THR A 63 6.81 3.38 13.34
C THR A 63 7.34 4.55 14.15
N GLU A 64 8.66 4.63 14.33
CA GLU A 64 9.28 5.76 15.03
C GLU A 64 8.86 7.11 14.44
N LEU A 65 8.73 7.18 13.11
CA LEU A 65 8.27 8.38 12.42
C LEU A 65 6.85 8.77 12.84
N LEU A 66 5.91 7.82 12.84
CA LEU A 66 4.54 8.09 13.27
C LEU A 66 4.48 8.48 14.75
N GLN A 67 5.25 7.80 15.61
CA GLN A 67 5.27 8.10 17.04
C GLN A 67 5.83 9.50 17.34
N LYS A 68 6.81 9.98 16.55
CA LYS A 68 7.26 11.38 16.64
C LYS A 68 6.17 12.39 16.28
N PHE A 69 5.24 12.05 15.38
CA PHE A 69 4.08 12.90 15.07
C PHE A 69 2.94 12.78 16.10
N LEU A 70 2.86 11.63 16.78
CA LEU A 70 1.85 11.32 17.81
C LEU A 70 2.49 11.35 19.22
N ASP A 71 3.26 12.40 19.49
CA ASP A 71 4.03 12.62 20.72
C ASP A 71 3.17 12.94 21.97
N SER A 72 1.84 12.94 21.85
CA SER A 72 0.91 13.10 22.97
C SER A 72 -0.24 12.10 22.86
N GLU A 73 -0.79 11.67 23.99
CA GLU A 73 -1.92 10.75 24.01
C GLU A 73 -3.15 11.35 23.32
N GLU A 74 -3.40 12.67 23.41
CA GLU A 74 -4.50 13.32 22.70
C GLU A 74 -4.33 13.26 21.17
N LYS A 75 -3.10 13.44 20.65
CA LYS A 75 -2.83 13.29 19.20
C LYS A 75 -3.04 11.85 18.76
N LYS A 76 -2.60 10.89 19.56
CA LYS A 76 -2.76 9.46 19.30
C LYS A 76 -4.23 9.04 19.31
N GLN A 77 -5.00 9.44 20.32
CA GLN A 77 -6.43 9.13 20.42
C GLN A 77 -7.22 9.75 19.27
N ARG A 78 -6.94 11.01 18.89
CA ARG A 78 -7.54 11.64 17.69
C ARG A 78 -7.27 10.90 16.39
N ARG A 79 -6.18 10.12 16.31
CA ARG A 79 -5.92 9.26 15.15
C ARG A 79 -6.65 7.92 15.28
N LEU A 80 -6.62 7.30 16.45
CA LEU A 80 -7.18 5.97 16.71
C LEU A 80 -8.70 5.91 16.55
N VAL A 81 -9.43 7.01 16.79
CA VAL A 81 -10.88 7.05 16.52
C VAL A 81 -11.27 6.76 15.06
N HIS A 82 -10.32 6.90 14.13
CA HIS A 82 -10.52 6.60 12.70
C HIS A 82 -10.01 5.21 12.29
N VAL A 83 -9.56 4.40 13.26
CA VAL A 83 -8.92 3.10 13.06
C VAL A 83 -9.82 2.03 13.69
N PRO A 84 -10.71 1.38 12.93
CA PRO A 84 -11.66 0.40 13.45
C PRO A 84 -11.05 -0.72 14.32
N MET A 85 -9.81 -1.15 14.06
CA MET A 85 -9.14 -2.16 14.87
C MET A 85 -8.62 -1.63 16.22
N GLY A 86 -8.73 -0.32 16.47
CA GLY A 86 -8.30 0.32 17.71
C GLY A 86 -6.79 0.32 17.94
N ARG A 87 -5.98 -0.06 16.94
CA ARG A 87 -4.52 -0.09 17.01
C ARG A 87 -3.89 0.25 15.67
N PHE A 88 -2.65 0.74 15.69
CA PHE A 88 -1.85 0.88 14.48
C PHE A 88 -1.41 -0.48 13.94
N GLY A 89 -1.19 -0.54 12.63
CA GLY A 89 -0.62 -1.72 11.99
C GLY A 89 0.86 -1.87 12.33
N GLU A 90 1.36 -3.10 12.28
CA GLU A 90 2.76 -3.41 12.57
C GLU A 90 3.56 -3.67 11.28
N ALA A 91 4.86 -3.40 11.31
CA ALA A 91 5.74 -3.62 10.16
C ALA A 91 5.74 -5.10 9.70
N ALA A 92 5.61 -6.04 10.66
CA ALA A 92 5.50 -7.46 10.38
C ALA A 92 4.24 -7.81 9.58
N GLU A 93 3.13 -7.09 9.77
CA GLU A 93 1.90 -7.27 8.99
C GLU A 93 2.08 -6.79 7.55
N MET A 94 2.81 -5.68 7.35
CA MET A 94 3.17 -5.20 6.01
C MET A 94 4.09 -6.19 5.29
N ALA A 95 5.06 -6.77 6.01
CA ALA A 95 5.96 -7.77 5.44
C ALA A 95 5.19 -9.01 4.98
N LYS A 96 4.20 -9.48 5.77
CA LYS A 96 3.32 -10.60 5.38
C LYS A 96 2.48 -10.26 4.14
N ALA A 97 1.93 -9.05 4.06
CA ALA A 97 1.18 -8.60 2.90
C ALA A 97 2.07 -8.50 1.65
N ALA A 98 3.28 -7.96 1.78
CA ALA A 98 4.26 -7.91 0.69
C ALA A 98 4.63 -9.33 0.24
N LEU A 99 4.93 -10.24 1.19
CA LEU A 99 5.23 -11.64 0.89
C LEU A 99 4.07 -12.32 0.14
N PHE A 100 2.83 -12.07 0.56
CA PHE A 100 1.64 -12.56 -0.14
C PHE A 100 1.61 -12.07 -1.59
N LEU A 101 1.84 -10.77 -1.82
CA LEU A 101 1.87 -10.19 -3.16
C LEU A 101 3.05 -10.69 -4.02
N MET A 102 4.18 -11.07 -3.41
CA MET A 102 5.33 -11.64 -4.13
C MET A 102 5.09 -13.07 -4.59
N ARG A 103 4.27 -13.85 -3.88
CA ARG A 103 4.02 -15.27 -4.19
C ARG A 103 3.38 -15.45 -5.57
N ARG A 104 3.82 -16.50 -6.27
CA ARG A 104 3.44 -16.83 -7.66
C ARG A 104 2.08 -17.54 -7.76
N THR A 105 1.56 -18.05 -6.65
CA THR A 105 0.44 -19.00 -6.61
C THR A 105 -0.95 -18.40 -6.85
N LEU A 106 -1.09 -17.08 -6.95
CA LEU A 106 -2.37 -16.45 -7.28
C LEU A 106 -2.57 -16.44 -8.79
N LEU A 107 -3.32 -17.44 -9.27
CA LEU A 107 -3.90 -17.60 -10.60
C LEU A 107 -4.99 -16.55 -10.87
N ALA A 108 -4.66 -15.26 -10.82
CA ALA A 108 -5.49 -14.28 -11.51
C ALA A 108 -4.90 -14.09 -12.92
N PRO A 109 -5.71 -14.11 -13.99
CA PRO A 109 -5.23 -13.78 -15.31
C PRO A 109 -4.54 -12.41 -15.25
N PRO A 110 -3.41 -12.22 -15.96
CA PRO A 110 -2.54 -11.06 -15.77
C PRO A 110 -3.19 -9.71 -16.13
N SER A 111 -4.44 -9.71 -16.61
CA SER A 111 -5.22 -8.53 -16.96
C SER A 111 -6.10 -7.94 -15.84
N LEU A 112 -6.32 -8.62 -14.70
CA LEU A 112 -7.44 -8.24 -13.80
C LEU A 112 -7.13 -8.06 -12.32
N LEU A 113 -5.90 -8.27 -11.87
CA LEU A 113 -5.55 -8.10 -10.45
C LEU A 113 -4.48 -7.03 -10.26
N THR A 114 -4.85 -5.76 -10.40
CA THR A 114 -4.17 -4.74 -9.60
C THR A 114 -4.76 -4.80 -8.19
N ALA A 115 -4.13 -5.56 -7.30
CA ALA A 115 -4.55 -5.56 -5.90
C ALA A 115 -4.06 -4.26 -5.26
N VAL A 116 -4.95 -3.27 -5.18
CA VAL A 116 -4.83 -2.21 -4.18
C VAL A 116 -5.19 -2.86 -2.85
N LEU A 117 -4.20 -3.48 -2.22
CA LEU A 117 -4.41 -4.13 -0.93
C LEU A 117 -4.50 -3.03 0.13
N ARG A 118 -5.73 -2.60 0.43
CA ARG A 118 -6.03 -1.82 1.63
C ARG A 118 -6.06 -2.80 2.79
N LEU A 119 -5.02 -2.78 3.61
CA LEU A 119 -5.01 -3.60 4.81
C LEU A 119 -6.00 -3.02 5.82
N PRO A 120 -6.81 -3.86 6.48
CA PRO A 120 -7.64 -3.40 7.58
C PRO A 120 -6.70 -2.88 8.67
N THR A 121 -6.90 -1.61 9.01
CA THR A 121 -6.49 -0.97 10.27
C THR A 121 -7.75 -0.33 10.80
#